data_AF-A0A8T6ZU55-F1
#
_entry.id   AF-A0A8T6ZU55-F1
#
_cell.length_a   1.000
_cell.length_b   1.000
_cell.length_c   1.000
_cell.angle_alpha   90.00
_cell.angle_beta   90.00
_cell.angle_gamma   90.00
#
_symmetry.space_group_name_H-M   'P 1'
#
loop_
_entity.id
_entity.type
_entity.pdbx_description
1 polymer ?
#
loop_
_entity_poly.entity_id
_entity_poly.type
_entity_poly.pdbx_seq_one_letter_code
_entity_poly.pdbx_strand_id
1 'polypeptide(L)'
;AALTAVGLHLALAADAAAEIRLIAIALALGIVFDSALLATGWVDYPSGVLSAYVAPYWILALWALFATALNGCMSWIKRSLPLAAVLGAICGPLSYLAGARLGGIALIEPLPALVALALIWFVAMPTLVVAARRHNGIDVTPTALRLGIATQE
;
A
#
# COMPACT_ATOMS: atom_id res chain seq x y z
N ALA A 1 5.23 14.72 5.13
CA ALA A 1 3.81 14.29 5.05
C ALA A 1 3.68 12.77 5.19
N ALA A 2 4.11 11.96 4.21
CA ALA A 2 3.96 10.50 4.27
C ALA A 2 4.63 9.86 5.50
N LEU A 3 5.91 10.16 5.76
CA LEU A 3 6.62 9.68 6.95
C LEU A 3 5.95 10.12 8.26
N THR A 4 5.41 11.34 8.30
CA THR A 4 4.67 11.87 9.46
C THR A 4 3.40 11.07 9.70
N ALA A 5 2.64 10.78 8.65
CA ALA A 5 1.41 9.99 8.75
C ALA A 5 1.70 8.54 9.15
N VAL A 6 2.74 7.92 8.59
CA VAL A 6 3.19 6.57 9.00
C VAL A 6 3.65 6.58 10.46
N GLY A 7 4.44 7.59 10.87
CA GLY A 7 4.89 7.73 12.26
C GLY A 7 3.73 7.92 13.24
N LEU A 8 2.75 8.75 12.88
CA LEU A 8 1.53 8.94 13.68
C LEU A 8 0.71 7.65 13.76
N HIS A 9 0.53 6.94 12.64
CA HIS A 9 -0.15 5.65 12.61
C HIS A 9 0.53 4.64 13.55
N LEU A 10 1.86 4.52 13.49
CA LEU A 10 2.61 3.64 14.36
C LEU A 10 2.55 4.04 15.84
N ALA A 11 2.54 5.35 16.14
CA ALA A 11 2.40 5.84 17.49
C ALA A 11 1.01 5.60 18.09
N LEU A 12 -0.03 5.54 17.24
CA LEU A 12 -1.42 5.28 17.64
C LEU A 12 -1.81 3.80 17.58
N ALA A 13 -1.01 2.96 16.92
CA ALA A 13 -1.27 1.54 16.81
C ALA A 13 -1.11 0.84 18.16
N ALA A 14 -2.00 -0.12 18.45
CA ALA A 14 -1.90 -0.94 19.65
C ALA A 14 -0.72 -1.93 19.59
N ASP A 15 -0.43 -2.44 18.39
CA ASP A 15 0.77 -3.23 18.10
C ASP A 15 1.54 -2.62 16.92
N ALA A 16 2.46 -1.71 17.24
CA ALA A 16 3.33 -1.09 16.25
C ALA A 16 4.24 -2.10 15.52
N ALA A 17 4.62 -3.20 16.15
CA ALA A 17 5.50 -4.20 15.53
C ALA A 17 4.78 -4.97 14.42
N ALA A 18 3.49 -5.28 14.61
CA ALA A 18 2.66 -5.84 13.55
C ALA A 18 2.55 -4.88 12.36
N GLU A 19 2.25 -3.60 12.60
CA GLU A 19 2.14 -2.60 11.54
C GLU A 19 3.47 -2.40 10.79
N ILE A 20 4.61 -2.37 11.49
CA ILE A 20 5.94 -2.28 10.87
C ILE A 20 6.19 -3.47 9.93
N ARG A 21 5.82 -4.70 10.32
CA ARG A 21 5.99 -5.87 9.44
C ARG A 21 5.15 -5.75 8.17
N LEU A 22 3.91 -5.27 8.27
CA LEU A 22 3.07 -5.03 7.11
C LEU A 22 3.66 -3.96 6.19
N ILE A 23 4.12 -2.84 6.76
CA ILE A 23 4.79 -1.76 6.02
C ILE A 23 6.05 -2.29 5.32
N ALA A 24 6.86 -3.11 5.99
CA ALA A 24 8.07 -3.70 5.41
C ALA A 24 7.74 -4.61 4.22
N ILE A 25 6.69 -5.44 4.32
CA ILE A 25 6.21 -6.28 3.21
C ILE A 25 5.74 -5.41 2.04
N ALA A 26 4.98 -4.34 2.31
CA ALA A 26 4.53 -3.41 1.28
C ALA A 26 5.68 -2.69 0.57
N LEU A 27 6.67 -2.24 1.32
CA LEU A 27 7.89 -1.64 0.76
C LEU A 27 8.66 -2.63 -0.10
N ALA A 28 8.82 -3.88 0.34
CA ALA A 28 9.50 -4.90 -0.44
C ALA A 28 8.78 -5.18 -1.76
N LEU A 29 7.45 -5.31 -1.73
CA LEU A 29 6.65 -5.47 -2.95
C LEU A 29 6.75 -4.25 -3.86
N GLY A 30 6.68 -3.03 -3.32
CA GLY A 30 6.84 -1.80 -4.09
C GLY A 30 8.20 -1.70 -4.77
N ILE A 31 9.28 -2.00 -4.05
CA ILE A 31 10.63 -2.03 -4.64
C ILE A 31 10.69 -3.01 -5.80
N VAL A 32 10.18 -4.24 -5.61
CA VAL A 32 10.23 -5.27 -6.66
C VAL A 32 9.38 -4.88 -7.86
N PHE A 33 8.12 -4.51 -7.64
CA PHE A 33 7.18 -4.27 -8.74
C PHE A 33 7.44 -2.97 -9.48
N ASP A 34 7.66 -1.86 -8.79
CA ASP A 34 7.90 -0.57 -9.47
C ASP A 34 9.26 -0.53 -10.16
N SER A 35 10.29 -1.19 -9.59
CA SER A 35 11.58 -1.30 -10.28
C SER A 35 11.51 -2.23 -11.49
N ALA A 36 10.74 -3.33 -11.41
CA ALA A 36 10.49 -4.19 -12.57
C ALA A 36 9.72 -3.44 -13.67
N LEU A 37 8.71 -2.65 -13.29
CA LEU A 37 7.95 -1.82 -14.23
C LEU A 37 8.84 -0.76 -14.88
N LEU A 38 9.69 -0.08 -14.11
CA LEU A 38 10.68 0.87 -14.61
C LEU A 38 11.66 0.20 -15.60
N ALA A 39 12.12 -1.02 -15.28
CA ALA A 39 13.05 -1.77 -16.14
C ALA A 39 12.44 -2.17 -17.49
N THR A 40 11.11 -2.22 -17.63
CA THR A 40 10.46 -2.44 -18.95
C THR A 40 10.60 -1.25 -19.90
N GLY A 41 10.86 -0.05 -19.37
CA GLY A 41 10.82 1.20 -20.13
C GLY A 41 9.41 1.68 -20.49
N TRP A 42 8.34 0.99 -20.06
CA TRP A 42 6.96 1.40 -20.33
C TRP A 42 6.50 2.56 -19.45
N VAL A 43 7.16 2.76 -18.31
CA VAL A 43 6.90 3.83 -17.35
C VAL A 43 8.21 4.50 -16.98
N ASP A 44 8.18 5.82 -16.86
CA ASP A 44 9.28 6.63 -16.36
C ASP A 44 8.83 7.55 -15.21
N TYR A 45 9.76 7.88 -14.32
CA TYR A 45 9.52 8.73 -13.15
C TYR A 45 10.36 10.00 -13.28
N PRO A 46 9.75 11.16 -13.62
CA PRO A 46 10.52 12.39 -13.88
C PRO A 46 11.29 12.95 -12.69
N SER A 47 10.97 12.53 -11.46
CA SER A 47 11.58 13.08 -10.24
C SER A 47 11.59 12.08 -9.08
N GLY A 48 12.46 12.34 -8.10
CA GLY A 48 12.55 11.56 -6.87
C GLY A 48 13.25 10.20 -7.01
N VAL A 49 13.96 10.00 -8.12
CA VAL A 49 14.72 8.80 -8.44
C VAL A 49 16.07 8.86 -7.71
N LEU A 50 16.39 7.85 -6.91
CA LEU A 50 17.70 7.72 -6.25
C LEU A 50 18.73 7.01 -7.15
N SER A 51 18.25 6.14 -8.02
CA SER A 51 19.02 5.39 -9.01
C SER A 51 18.12 5.07 -10.19
N ALA A 52 18.64 5.06 -11.41
CA ALA A 52 17.88 4.79 -12.64
C ALA A 52 17.17 3.41 -12.63
N TYR A 53 17.55 2.52 -11.71
CA TYR A 53 17.02 1.16 -11.59
C TYR A 53 16.09 0.95 -10.39
N VAL A 54 15.89 1.96 -9.54
CA VAL A 54 15.12 1.83 -8.31
C VAL A 54 13.94 2.79 -8.33
N ALA A 55 12.77 2.27 -7.96
CA ALA A 55 11.57 3.05 -7.78
C ALA A 55 11.81 4.31 -6.93
N PRO A 56 11.21 5.46 -7.27
CA PRO A 56 11.48 6.71 -6.56
C PRO A 56 11.01 6.65 -5.11
N TYR A 57 11.69 7.36 -4.21
CA TYR A 57 11.43 7.26 -2.77
C TYR A 57 9.96 7.61 -2.40
N TRP A 58 9.31 8.48 -3.19
CA TRP A 58 7.94 8.87 -2.94
C TRP A 58 6.94 7.76 -3.26
N ILE A 59 7.20 6.90 -4.27
CA ILE A 59 6.28 5.79 -4.57
C ILE A 59 6.37 4.72 -3.48
N LEU A 60 7.57 4.48 -2.95
CA LEU A 60 7.76 3.63 -1.78
C LEU A 60 7.06 4.20 -0.54
N ALA A 61 7.06 5.52 -0.37
CA ALA A 61 6.29 6.15 0.69
C ALA A 61 4.76 5.96 0.51
N LEU A 62 4.27 5.92 -0.73
CA LEU A 62 2.86 5.57 -1.02
C LEU A 62 2.57 4.10 -0.70
N TRP A 63 3.48 3.16 -0.97
CA TRP A 63 3.34 1.75 -0.54
C TRP A 63 3.25 1.62 0.98
N ALA A 64 4.08 2.37 1.72
CA ALA A 64 4.01 2.39 3.17
C ALA A 64 2.67 2.94 3.68
N LEU A 65 2.20 4.07 3.13
CA LEU A 65 0.89 4.62 3.45
C LEU A 65 -0.25 3.66 3.11
N PHE A 66 -0.17 2.98 1.98
CA PHE A 66 -1.17 2.00 1.56
C PHE A 66 -1.28 0.84 2.55
N ALA A 67 -0.15 0.35 3.07
CA ALA A 67 -0.12 -0.65 4.14
C ALA A 67 -0.89 -0.17 5.40
N THR A 68 -0.71 1.08 5.81
CA THR A 68 -1.45 1.64 6.96
C THR A 68 -2.97 1.73 6.69
N ALA A 69 -3.35 2.10 5.46
CA ALA A 69 -4.76 2.21 5.07
C ALA A 69 -5.48 0.84 5.07
N LEU A 70 -4.77 -0.25 4.72
CA LEU A 70 -5.31 -1.62 4.70
C LEU A 70 -5.81 -2.09 6.07
N ASN A 71 -5.13 -1.71 7.16
CA ASN A 71 -5.57 -2.04 8.51
C ASN A 71 -6.56 -1.03 9.08
N GLY A 72 -6.52 0.22 8.64
CA GLY A 72 -7.50 1.25 9.00
C GLY A 72 -8.76 1.21 8.13
N CYS A 73 -8.90 2.22 7.26
CA CYS A 73 -10.13 2.49 6.52
C CYS A 73 -10.49 1.45 5.44
N MET A 74 -9.53 0.64 4.98
CA MET A 74 -9.74 -0.42 3.98
C MET A 74 -9.89 -1.81 4.62
N SER A 75 -10.10 -1.89 5.93
CA SER A 75 -10.17 -3.16 6.64
C SER A 75 -11.30 -4.09 6.17
N TRP A 76 -12.34 -3.55 5.55
CA TRP A 76 -13.45 -4.32 4.95
C TRP A 76 -13.00 -5.19 3.76
N ILE A 77 -11.98 -4.76 2.99
CA ILE A 77 -11.43 -5.53 1.85
C ILE A 77 -10.80 -6.83 2.36
N LYS A 78 -10.32 -6.84 3.62
CA LYS A 78 -9.75 -8.04 4.24
C LYS A 78 -10.75 -9.20 4.35
N ARG A 79 -12.04 -9.05 4.05
CA ARG A 79 -13.01 -10.15 4.08
C ARG A 79 -13.01 -11.04 2.84
N SER A 80 -12.58 -10.53 1.67
CA SER A 80 -12.66 -11.28 0.41
C SER A 80 -11.42 -11.08 -0.45
N LEU A 81 -10.63 -12.15 -0.63
CA LEU A 81 -9.43 -12.13 -1.49
C LEU A 81 -9.75 -11.93 -2.98
N PRO A 82 -10.81 -12.55 -3.55
CA PRO A 82 -11.20 -12.26 -4.92
C PRO A 82 -11.57 -10.79 -5.12
N LEU A 83 -12.29 -10.19 -4.16
CA LEU A 83 -12.62 -8.76 -4.20
C LEU A 83 -11.36 -7.91 -4.14
N ALA A 84 -10.40 -8.25 -3.27
CA ALA A 84 -9.11 -7.58 -3.20
C ALA A 84 -8.35 -7.65 -4.53
N ALA A 85 -8.36 -8.81 -5.20
CA ALA A 85 -7.69 -9.00 -6.49
C ALA A 85 -8.31 -8.13 -7.59
N VAL A 86 -9.65 -8.15 -7.71
CA VAL A 86 -10.38 -7.37 -8.71
C VAL A 86 -10.23 -5.86 -8.44
N LEU A 87 -10.38 -5.42 -7.19
CA LEU A 87 -10.18 -4.02 -6.84
C LEU A 87 -8.73 -3.60 -7.06
N GLY A 88 -7.75 -4.45 -6.75
CA GLY A 88 -6.34 -4.19 -7.07
C GLY A 88 -6.14 -3.99 -8.57
N ALA A 89 -6.61 -4.93 -9.38
CA ALA A 89 -6.45 -4.89 -10.84
C ALA A 89 -7.08 -3.66 -11.50
N ILE A 90 -8.11 -3.07 -10.90
CA ILE A 90 -8.79 -1.88 -11.43
C ILE A 90 -8.22 -0.60 -10.81
N CYS A 91 -8.19 -0.51 -9.47
CA CYS A 91 -7.77 0.69 -8.75
C CYS A 91 -6.26 0.94 -8.86
N GLY A 92 -5.44 -0.11 -9.00
CA GLY A 92 -4.00 0.01 -9.20
C GLY A 92 -3.64 0.83 -10.44
N PRO A 93 -4.01 0.38 -11.66
CA PRO A 93 -3.80 1.15 -12.88
C PRO A 93 -4.41 2.55 -12.85
N LEU A 94 -5.61 2.71 -12.27
CA LEU A 94 -6.24 4.02 -12.15
C LEU A 94 -5.44 4.98 -11.26
N SER A 95 -4.82 4.48 -10.18
CA SER A 95 -3.94 5.26 -9.31
C SER A 95 -2.71 5.77 -10.06
N TYR A 96 -2.08 4.90 -10.86
CA TYR A 96 -0.91 5.27 -11.67
C TYR A 96 -1.29 6.21 -12.82
N LEU A 97 -2.46 6.01 -13.43
CA LEU A 97 -3.00 6.95 -14.41
C LEU A 97 -3.24 8.32 -13.80
N ALA A 98 -3.78 8.40 -12.58
CA ALA A 98 -3.93 9.65 -11.85
C ALA A 98 -2.56 10.29 -11.56
N GLY A 99 -1.57 9.50 -11.11
CA GLY A 99 -0.19 9.95 -10.95
C GLY A 99 0.40 10.51 -12.24
N ALA A 100 0.08 9.91 -13.39
CA ALA A 100 0.51 10.39 -14.70
C ALA A 100 -0.15 11.72 -15.07
N ARG A 101 -1.44 11.90 -14.78
CA ARG A 101 -2.16 13.17 -14.98
C ARG A 101 -1.65 14.29 -14.06
N LEU A 102 -1.11 13.95 -12.90
CA LEU A 102 -0.48 14.87 -11.97
C LEU A 102 0.99 15.17 -12.31
N GLY A 103 1.54 14.57 -13.37
CA GLY A 103 2.92 14.77 -13.80
C GLY A 103 3.97 14.03 -12.96
N GLY A 104 3.54 13.14 -12.06
CA GLY A 104 4.46 12.32 -11.25
C GLY A 104 4.97 11.07 -11.95
N ILE A 105 4.28 10.64 -13.02
CA ILE A 105 4.56 9.41 -13.78
C ILE A 105 4.44 9.71 -15.27
N ALA A 106 5.38 9.25 -16.08
CA ALA A 106 5.27 9.27 -17.53
C ALA A 106 4.96 7.87 -18.03
N LEU A 107 3.79 7.68 -18.63
CA LEU A 107 3.43 6.43 -19.31
C LEU A 107 3.98 6.50 -20.74
N ILE A 108 5.16 5.93 -20.96
CA ILE A 108 5.82 5.89 -22.27
C ILE A 108 5.02 5.03 -23.24
N GLU A 109 4.62 3.84 -22.77
CA GLU A 109 3.78 2.90 -23.51
C GLU A 109 2.51 2.61 -22.70
N PRO A 110 1.42 3.39 -22.87
CA PRO A 110 0.28 3.37 -21.95
C PRO A 110 -0.42 2.03 -21.86
N LEU A 111 -0.65 1.34 -22.98
CA LEU A 111 -1.38 0.07 -23.00
C LEU A 111 -0.62 -1.04 -22.25
N PRO A 112 0.64 -1.38 -22.59
CA PRO A 112 1.37 -2.42 -21.87
C PRO A 112 1.66 -2.02 -20.41
N ALA A 113 1.90 -0.73 -20.12
CA ALA A 113 2.04 -0.24 -18.75
C ALA A 113 0.77 -0.51 -17.91
N LEU A 114 -0.41 -0.15 -18.42
CA LEU A 114 -1.67 -0.33 -17.71
C LEU A 114 -2.02 -1.81 -17.52
N VAL A 115 -1.75 -2.66 -18.52
CA VAL A 115 -1.92 -4.11 -18.41
C VAL A 115 -0.97 -4.69 -17.36
N ALA A 116 0.30 -4.30 -17.39
CA ALA A 116 1.29 -4.74 -16.40
C ALA A 116 0.89 -4.30 -14.99
N LEU A 117 0.47 -3.06 -14.81
CA LEU A 117 -0.05 -2.54 -13.55
C LEU A 117 -1.27 -3.33 -13.06
N ALA A 118 -2.18 -3.70 -13.96
CA ALA A 118 -3.36 -4.48 -13.59
C ALA A 118 -2.96 -5.86 -13.06
N LEU A 119 -2.01 -6.53 -13.72
CA LEU A 119 -1.49 -7.83 -13.32
C LEU A 119 -0.69 -7.75 -12.01
N ILE A 120 0.17 -6.75 -11.87
CA ILE A 120 0.93 -6.49 -10.64
C ILE A 120 -0.03 -6.32 -9.47
N TRP A 121 -1.01 -5.42 -9.59
CA TRP A 121 -1.93 -5.13 -8.51
C TRP A 121 -2.96 -6.23 -8.25
N PHE A 122 -3.30 -7.03 -9.25
CA PHE A 122 -4.08 -8.25 -9.09
C PHE A 122 -3.42 -9.24 -8.11
N VAL A 123 -2.08 -9.30 -8.10
CA VAL A 123 -1.30 -10.18 -7.20
C VAL A 123 -0.90 -9.46 -5.91
N ALA A 124 -0.44 -8.21 -6.00
CA ALA A 124 0.05 -7.44 -4.86
C ALA A 124 -1.07 -7.24 -3.82
N MET A 125 -2.28 -6.93 -4.28
CA MET A 125 -3.36 -6.56 -3.38
C MET A 125 -3.85 -7.73 -2.50
N PRO A 126 -4.14 -8.93 -3.03
CA PRO A 126 -4.39 -10.11 -2.20
C PRO A 126 -3.22 -10.47 -1.28
N THR A 127 -1.97 -10.36 -1.76
CA THR A 127 -0.78 -10.63 -0.95
C THR A 127 -0.71 -9.72 0.27
N LEU A 128 -0.92 -8.42 0.07
CA LEU A 128 -0.98 -7.45 1.14
C LEU A 128 -2.15 -7.67 2.08
N VAL A 129 -3.33 -8.05 1.57
CA VAL A 129 -4.47 -8.41 2.42
C VAL A 129 -4.17 -9.63 3.28
N VAL A 130 -3.50 -10.65 2.76
CA VAL A 130 -3.08 -11.83 3.55
C VAL A 130 -2.08 -11.41 4.62
N ALA A 131 -1.11 -10.55 4.30
CA ALA A 131 -0.17 -10.01 5.27
C ALA A 131 -0.88 -9.17 6.35
N ALA A 132 -1.82 -8.30 5.96
CA ALA A 132 -2.59 -7.45 6.85
C ALA A 132 -3.53 -8.25 7.78
N ARG A 133 -4.04 -9.41 7.33
CA ARG A 133 -4.78 -10.34 8.21
C ARG A 133 -3.87 -10.95 9.29
N ARG A 134 -2.60 -11.22 8.97
CA ARG A 134 -1.61 -11.77 9.92
C ARG A 134 -1.02 -10.70 10.83
N HIS A 135 -1.00 -9.45 10.37
CA HIS A 135 -0.38 -8.32 11.03
C HIS A 135 -1.38 -7.18 11.10
N ASN A 136 -2.28 -7.23 12.08
CA ASN A 136 -3.27 -6.18 12.34
C ASN A 136 -3.05 -5.61 13.74
N GLY A 137 -2.34 -4.50 13.83
CA GLY A 137 -2.04 -3.80 15.08
C GLY A 137 -3.06 -2.72 15.46
N ILE A 138 -4.18 -2.63 14.75
CA ILE A 138 -5.28 -1.72 15.06
C ILE A 138 -6.30 -2.42 15.96
N ASP A 139 -6.48 -1.90 17.18
CA ASP A 139 -7.57 -2.31 18.06
C ASP A 139 -8.87 -1.60 17.64
N VAL A 140 -9.88 -2.38 17.26
CA VAL A 140 -11.22 -1.86 16.95
C VAL A 140 -12.14 -1.89 18.18
N THR A 141 -11.62 -2.27 19.37
CA THR A 141 -12.43 -2.29 20.59
C THR A 141 -12.81 -0.86 20.96
N PRO A 142 -14.11 -0.51 21.01
CA PRO A 142 -14.53 0.82 21.44
C PRO A 142 -13.97 1.10 22.85
N THR A 143 -13.35 2.26 23.05
CA THR A 143 -12.78 2.69 24.35
C THR A 143 -13.78 2.55 25.50
N ALA A 144 -15.07 2.79 25.24
CA ALA A 144 -16.15 2.61 26.20
C ALA A 144 -16.31 1.16 26.69
N LEU A 145 -16.04 0.16 25.84
CA LEU A 145 -16.11 -1.24 26.22
C LEU A 145 -14.91 -1.64 27.09
N ARG A 146 -13.72 -1.07 26.84
CA ARG A 146 -12.52 -1.31 27.68
C ARG A 146 -12.70 -0.79 29.10
N LEU A 147 -13.29 0.38 29.26
CA LEU A 147 -13.51 1.00 30.56
C LEU A 147 -14.64 0.30 31.34
N GLY A 148 -15.68 -0.21 30.66
CA GLY A 148 -16.77 -0.93 31.31
C GLY A 148 -16.39 -2.28 31.92
N ILE A 149 -15.35 -2.94 31.39
CA ILE A 149 -14.83 -4.20 31.95
C ILE A 149 -13.87 -3.93 33.12
N ALA A 150 -13.15 -2.81 33.09
CA ALA A 150 -12.21 -2.41 34.15
C ALA A 150 -12.89 -1.88 35.42
N THR A 151 -14.17 -1.49 35.36
CA THR A 151 -14.94 -1.00 36.52
C THR A 151 -15.77 -2.07 37.22
N GLN A 152 -15.57 -3.35 36.90
CA GLN A 152 -16.31 -4.49 37.47
C GLN A 152 -15.44 -5.37 38.40
N GLU A 153 -14.25 -4.90 38.78
CA GLU A 153 -13.40 -5.49 39.84
C GLU A 153 -13.32 -4.54 41.05
#